data_AF-A0A2V7GHW1-F1
#
_entry.id   AF-A0A2V7GHW1-F1
#
_cell.length_a   1.000
_cell.length_b   1.000
_cell.length_c   1.000
_cell.angle_alpha   90.00
_cell.angle_beta   90.00
_cell.angle_gamma   90.00
#
_symmetry.space_group_name_H-M   'P 1'
#
loop_
_entity.id
_entity.type
_entity.pdbx_description
1 polymer ?
#
loop_
_entity_poly.entity_id
_entity_poly.type
_entity_poly.pdbx_seq_one_letter_code
_entity_poly.pdbx_strand_id
1 'polypeptide(L)'
;MIARIGLVLGVLLLAGCATLTPAQERSAAEVRALADRTARLYGLPPIHLLVSHNSQDPPGSYRGRFFSVSTITLTSTFRDAIVAHELAHYVLGHEAPLHGASSGELERDYQQRELDANAKGVEILTRAAGFSEARALRAMYDYLAGVQWALDRYPRLNLRGHKSPCEEIADLLARFPQQRALTAPLECAPVDFVGG
;
A
#
# COMPACT_ATOMS: atom_id res chain seq x y z
N MET A 1 58.56 39.35 1.65
CA MET A 1 57.75 38.68 2.69
C MET A 1 56.49 38.13 2.04
N ILE A 2 56.24 36.85 2.26
CA ILE A 2 55.19 36.01 1.67
C ILE A 2 53.89 36.17 2.48
N ALA A 3 52.73 36.27 1.81
CA ALA A 3 51.49 35.48 2.05
C ALA A 3 50.30 36.19 1.33
N ARG A 4 49.70 35.66 0.26
CA ARG A 4 48.89 34.44 0.05
C ARG A 4 47.43 34.54 0.51
N ILE A 5 46.54 34.18 -0.43
CA ILE A 5 45.18 33.60 -0.28
C ILE A 5 44.10 34.66 0.01
N GLY A 6 43.16 34.97 -0.90
CA GLY A 6 42.38 34.09 -1.75
C GLY A 6 41.04 33.79 -1.05
N LEU A 7 40.12 34.76 -0.99
CA LEU A 7 38.79 34.54 -0.44
C LEU A 7 37.88 34.02 -1.56
N VAL A 8 37.78 32.70 -1.64
CA VAL A 8 36.75 32.01 -2.43
C VAL A 8 35.43 32.20 -1.70
N LEU A 9 34.52 32.99 -2.28
CA LEU A 9 33.15 33.09 -1.83
C LEU A 9 32.44 31.78 -2.21
N GLY A 10 32.39 30.83 -1.27
CA GLY A 10 31.66 29.58 -1.43
C GLY A 10 30.16 29.85 -1.46
N VAL A 11 29.56 29.78 -2.64
CA VAL A 11 28.11 29.68 -2.79
C VAL A 11 27.69 28.28 -2.31
N LEU A 12 27.21 28.20 -1.08
CA LEU A 12 26.51 27.02 -0.55
C LEU A 12 25.18 26.89 -1.29
N LEU A 13 25.17 26.12 -2.38
CA LEU A 13 23.96 25.59 -3.00
C LEU A 13 23.34 24.57 -2.04
N LEU A 14 22.47 25.05 -1.14
CA LEU A 14 21.54 24.21 -0.39
C LEU A 14 20.47 23.66 -1.35
N ALA A 15 20.86 22.74 -2.23
CA ALA A 15 19.92 21.80 -2.83
C ALA A 15 19.50 20.85 -1.70
N GLY A 16 18.42 21.18 -1.01
CA GLY A 16 17.85 20.35 0.04
C GLY A 16 17.47 19.00 -0.54
N CYS A 17 18.29 17.98 -0.33
CA CYS A 17 17.86 16.60 -0.46
C CYS A 17 16.72 16.43 0.55
N ALA A 18 15.50 16.17 0.07
CA ALA A 18 14.37 15.90 0.95
C ALA A 18 14.72 14.64 1.76
N THR A 19 15.05 14.83 3.03
CA THR A 19 15.36 13.73 3.95
C THR A 19 14.09 13.30 4.64
N LEU A 20 13.98 12.02 4.98
CA LEU A 20 12.87 11.51 5.77
C LEU A 20 12.96 12.07 7.19
N THR A 21 11.81 12.33 7.80
CA THR A 21 11.78 12.60 9.25
C THR A 21 12.19 11.35 10.02
N PRO A 22 12.68 11.46 11.27
CA PRO A 22 13.03 10.29 12.08
C PRO A 22 11.88 9.28 12.26
N ALA A 23 10.63 9.75 12.26
CA ALA A 23 9.46 8.88 12.30
C ALA A 23 9.28 8.08 11.00
N GLN A 24 9.46 8.75 9.85
CA GLN A 24 9.42 8.10 8.55
C GLN A 24 10.58 7.13 8.34
N GLU A 25 11.78 7.43 8.85
CA GLU A 25 12.92 6.51 8.79
C GLU A 25 12.67 5.22 9.56
N ARG A 26 12.16 5.34 10.80
CA ARG A 26 11.77 4.16 11.61
C ARG A 26 10.68 3.35 10.92
N SER A 27 9.65 4.03 10.42
CA SER A 27 8.57 3.38 9.68
C SER A 27 9.08 2.66 8.43
N ALA A 28 9.97 3.29 7.65
CA ALA A 28 10.58 2.66 6.48
C ALA A 28 11.44 1.45 6.86
N ALA A 29 12.13 1.47 8.01
CA ALA A 29 12.87 0.32 8.50
C ALA A 29 11.94 -0.86 8.88
N GLU A 30 10.81 -0.58 9.54
CA GLU A 30 9.78 -1.58 9.84
C GLU A 30 9.18 -2.19 8.57
N VAL A 31 8.89 -1.35 7.56
CA VAL A 31 8.37 -1.78 6.26
C VAL A 31 9.38 -2.67 5.52
N ARG A 32 10.67 -2.31 5.51
CA ARG A 32 11.73 -3.17 4.96
C ARG A 32 11.81 -4.50 5.68
N ALA A 33 11.74 -4.49 7.01
CA ALA A 33 11.78 -5.72 7.80
C ALA A 33 10.56 -6.62 7.53
N LEU A 34 9.37 -6.04 7.31
CA LEU A 34 8.19 -6.78 6.90
C LEU A 34 8.38 -7.41 5.50
N ALA A 35 8.82 -6.63 4.52
CA ALA A 35 9.11 -7.11 3.17
C ALA A 35 10.12 -8.26 3.17
N ASP A 36 11.19 -8.15 3.96
CA ASP A 36 12.20 -9.19 4.12
C ASP A 36 11.63 -10.48 4.75
N ARG A 37 10.77 -10.35 5.76
CA ARG A 37 10.08 -11.51 6.37
C ARG A 37 9.14 -12.17 5.36
N THR A 38 8.38 -11.38 4.61
CA THR A 38 7.49 -11.87 3.56
C THR A 38 8.27 -12.62 2.48
N ALA A 39 9.32 -12.04 1.91
CA ALA A 39 10.14 -12.70 0.90
C ALA A 39 10.69 -14.04 1.40
N ARG A 40 11.24 -14.08 2.62
CA ARG A 40 11.71 -15.35 3.23
C ARG A 40 10.59 -16.37 3.43
N LEU A 41 9.43 -15.93 3.92
CA LEU A 41 8.28 -16.81 4.18
C LEU A 41 7.81 -17.54 2.92
N TYR A 42 7.85 -16.87 1.77
CA TYR A 42 7.42 -17.41 0.49
C TYR A 42 8.55 -17.97 -0.38
N GLY A 43 9.79 -18.00 0.12
CA GLY A 43 10.94 -18.50 -0.64
C GLY A 43 11.28 -17.64 -1.88
N LEU A 44 10.96 -16.36 -1.82
CA LEU A 44 11.17 -15.41 -2.92
C LEU A 44 12.45 -14.59 -2.72
N PRO A 45 13.05 -14.05 -3.80
CA PRO A 45 14.17 -13.11 -3.69
C PRO A 45 13.83 -11.89 -2.81
N PRO A 46 14.83 -11.16 -2.29
CA PRO A 46 14.56 -9.89 -1.63
C PRO A 46 13.88 -8.89 -2.57
N ILE A 47 12.89 -8.17 -2.03
CA ILE A 47 12.21 -7.04 -2.68
C ILE A 47 12.63 -5.73 -2.01
N HIS A 48 12.84 -4.68 -2.79
CA HIS A 48 13.38 -3.41 -2.30
C HIS A 48 12.29 -2.35 -2.13
N LEU A 49 12.29 -1.68 -0.97
CA LEU A 49 11.45 -0.51 -0.69
C LEU A 49 12.04 0.74 -1.35
N LEU A 50 11.23 1.44 -2.13
CA LEU A 50 11.43 2.83 -2.56
C LEU A 50 10.49 3.74 -1.77
N VAL A 51 10.96 4.93 -1.39
CA VAL A 51 10.12 5.92 -0.70
C VAL A 51 9.91 7.11 -1.62
N SER A 52 8.65 7.38 -2.01
CA SER A 52 8.33 8.53 -2.84
C SER A 52 8.07 9.78 -2.01
N HIS A 53 8.70 10.88 -2.41
CA HIS A 53 8.49 12.22 -1.87
C HIS A 53 7.47 13.03 -2.70
N ASN A 54 7.00 12.50 -3.83
CA ASN A 54 6.01 13.15 -4.67
C ASN A 54 4.61 12.89 -4.11
N SER A 55 3.89 13.94 -3.73
CA SER A 55 2.52 13.83 -3.20
C SER A 55 1.48 13.40 -4.23
N GLN A 56 1.85 13.38 -5.52
CA GLN A 56 1.00 12.91 -6.61
C GLN A 56 1.18 11.42 -6.92
N ASP A 57 2.20 10.78 -6.34
CA ASP A 57 2.39 9.35 -6.51
C ASP A 57 1.35 8.57 -5.69
N PRO A 58 0.98 7.34 -6.12
CA PRO A 58 0.04 6.53 -5.37
C PRO A 58 0.57 6.21 -3.95
N PRO A 59 -0.32 5.94 -2.98
CA PRO A 59 0.08 5.59 -1.61
C PRO A 59 1.04 4.39 -1.54
N GLY A 60 0.85 3.42 -2.43
CA GLY A 60 1.70 2.26 -2.66
C GLY A 60 1.74 1.91 -4.14
N SER A 61 2.80 1.24 -4.59
CA SER A 61 2.78 0.52 -5.86
C SER A 61 3.85 -0.56 -5.92
N TYR A 62 3.56 -1.65 -6.59
CA TYR A 62 4.50 -2.73 -6.89
C TYR A 62 4.88 -2.76 -8.37
N ARG A 63 6.19 -2.88 -8.66
CA ARG A 63 6.70 -3.08 -10.02
C ARG A 63 8.06 -3.76 -10.02
N GLY A 64 8.15 -4.94 -10.64
CA GLY A 64 9.43 -5.66 -10.69
C GLY A 64 9.87 -6.09 -9.30
N ARG A 65 11.16 -5.92 -9.01
CA ARG A 65 11.72 -6.23 -7.68
C ARG A 65 11.65 -5.06 -6.69
N PHE A 66 10.76 -4.11 -6.96
CA PHE A 66 10.57 -2.93 -6.15
C PHE A 66 9.10 -2.79 -5.76
N PHE A 67 8.90 -2.30 -4.55
CA PHE A 67 7.64 -1.68 -4.17
C PHE A 67 7.96 -0.28 -3.64
N SER A 68 7.06 0.65 -3.92
CA SER A 68 7.18 2.02 -3.44
C SER A 68 6.03 2.35 -2.49
N VAL A 69 6.32 3.19 -1.51
CA VAL A 69 5.30 3.82 -0.67
C VAL A 69 5.57 5.31 -0.60
N SER A 70 4.51 6.11 -0.51
CA SER A 70 4.68 7.56 -0.31
C SER A 70 5.14 7.87 1.12
N THR A 71 5.79 9.03 1.29
CA THR A 71 6.13 9.56 2.62
C THR A 71 4.92 9.77 3.53
N ILE A 72 3.73 10.00 2.97
CA ILE A 72 2.47 10.09 3.72
C ILE A 72 2.04 8.70 4.23
N THR A 73 2.18 7.67 3.40
CA THR A 73 1.89 6.28 3.77
C THR A 73 2.74 5.83 4.97
N LEU A 74 4.02 6.24 5.04
CA LEU A 74 4.89 5.88 6.15
C LEU A 74 4.37 6.34 7.53
N THR A 75 3.53 7.36 7.60
CA THR A 75 2.93 7.84 8.85
C THR A 75 1.43 7.58 8.94
N SER A 76 0.86 6.86 7.97
CA SER A 76 -0.57 6.57 7.90
C SER A 76 -0.95 5.43 8.84
N THR A 77 -2.16 5.48 9.39
CA THR A 77 -2.77 4.36 10.12
C THR A 77 -3.02 3.15 9.20
N PHE A 78 -3.11 3.37 7.89
CA PHE A 78 -3.30 2.32 6.88
C PHE A 78 -1.99 1.73 6.34
N ARG A 79 -0.83 2.18 6.85
CA ARG A 79 0.50 1.79 6.35
C ARG A 79 0.65 0.29 6.15
N ASP A 80 0.35 -0.49 7.19
CA ASP A 80 0.60 -1.93 7.18
C ASP A 80 -0.31 -2.65 6.17
N ALA A 81 -1.56 -2.20 6.01
CA ALA A 81 -2.50 -2.73 5.02
C ALA A 81 -2.04 -2.43 3.59
N ILE A 82 -1.67 -1.18 3.30
CA ILE A 82 -1.13 -0.78 1.99
C ILE A 82 0.12 -1.57 1.66
N VAL A 83 1.07 -1.66 2.60
CA VAL A 83 2.31 -2.42 2.39
C VAL A 83 2.02 -3.90 2.16
N ALA A 84 1.10 -4.50 2.92
CA ALA A 84 0.73 -5.89 2.73
C ALA A 84 0.05 -6.15 1.37
N HIS A 85 -0.76 -5.20 0.88
CA HIS A 85 -1.34 -5.23 -0.47
C HIS A 85 -0.26 -5.24 -1.55
N GLU A 86 0.69 -4.30 -1.50
CA GLU A 86 1.78 -4.25 -2.49
C GLU A 86 2.66 -5.51 -2.45
N LEU A 87 2.95 -6.02 -1.24
CA LEU A 87 3.69 -7.27 -1.08
C LEU A 87 2.87 -8.48 -1.56
N ALA A 88 1.54 -8.41 -1.55
CA ALA A 88 0.70 -9.47 -2.10
C ALA A 88 0.83 -9.55 -3.62
N HIS A 89 0.86 -8.41 -4.33
CA HIS A 89 1.17 -8.41 -5.76
C HIS A 89 2.53 -9.05 -6.07
N TYR A 90 3.52 -8.80 -5.22
CA TYR A 90 4.82 -9.46 -5.33
C TYR A 90 4.72 -10.97 -5.14
N VAL A 91 4.09 -11.41 -4.05
CA VAL A 91 3.97 -12.83 -3.70
C VAL A 91 3.19 -13.61 -4.76
N LEU A 92 2.16 -12.99 -5.35
CA LEU A 92 1.32 -13.61 -6.36
C LEU A 92 1.87 -13.47 -7.80
N GLY A 93 2.98 -12.76 -8.00
CA GLY A 93 3.58 -12.57 -9.32
C GLY A 93 2.72 -11.71 -10.26
N HIS A 94 1.96 -10.75 -9.72
CA HIS A 94 1.03 -9.89 -10.48
C HIS A 94 1.71 -8.91 -11.46
N GLU A 95 3.02 -9.00 -11.66
CA GLU A 95 3.72 -8.33 -12.76
C GLU A 95 3.64 -9.06 -14.10
N ALA A 96 3.25 -10.34 -14.09
CA ALA A 96 3.08 -11.12 -15.30
C ALA A 96 2.09 -10.43 -16.26
N PRO A 97 2.23 -10.56 -17.59
CA PRO A 97 1.28 -9.97 -18.53
C PRO A 97 -0.16 -10.33 -18.18
N LEU A 98 -1.08 -9.38 -18.38
CA LEU A 98 -2.51 -9.63 -18.22
C LEU A 98 -3.00 -10.64 -19.25
N HIS A 99 -3.99 -11.43 -18.88
CA HIS A 99 -4.63 -12.41 -19.74
C HIS A 99 -5.96 -11.85 -20.29
N GLY A 100 -6.11 -11.82 -21.61
CA GLY A 100 -7.34 -11.37 -22.25
C GLY A 100 -7.16 -11.04 -23.72
N ALA A 101 -8.19 -11.27 -24.54
CA ALA A 101 -8.19 -10.92 -25.96
C ALA A 101 -8.79 -9.52 -26.23
N SER A 102 -9.48 -8.94 -25.24
CA SER A 102 -10.16 -7.65 -25.30
C SER A 102 -9.86 -6.78 -24.10
N SER A 103 -10.04 -5.45 -24.24
CA SER A 103 -9.86 -4.50 -23.14
C SER A 103 -10.71 -4.83 -21.91
N GLY A 104 -11.92 -5.34 -22.11
CA GLY A 104 -12.80 -5.75 -21.02
C GLY A 104 -12.33 -7.02 -20.29
N GLU A 105 -11.66 -7.94 -20.98
CA GLU A 105 -11.05 -9.11 -20.34
C GLU A 105 -9.79 -8.72 -19.56
N LEU A 106 -8.95 -7.85 -20.13
CA LEU A 106 -7.76 -7.33 -19.44
C LEU A 106 -8.12 -6.58 -18.16
N GLU A 107 -9.19 -5.77 -18.20
CA GLU A 107 -9.71 -5.08 -17.01
C GLU A 107 -10.19 -6.06 -15.94
N ARG A 108 -10.91 -7.12 -16.34
CA ARG A 108 -11.37 -8.15 -15.38
C ARG A 108 -10.20 -8.92 -14.76
N ASP A 109 -9.19 -9.26 -15.56
CA ASP A 109 -7.97 -9.92 -15.04
C ASP A 109 -7.23 -9.01 -14.06
N TYR A 110 -7.12 -7.71 -14.38
CA TYR A 110 -6.52 -6.75 -13.46
C TYR A 110 -7.33 -6.64 -12.15
N GLN A 111 -8.66 -6.48 -12.23
CA GLN A 111 -9.52 -6.42 -11.05
C GLN A 111 -9.42 -7.67 -10.18
N GLN A 112 -9.33 -8.86 -10.79
CA GLN A 112 -9.14 -10.10 -10.05
C GLN A 112 -7.82 -10.10 -9.26
N ARG A 113 -6.75 -9.57 -9.84
CA ARG A 113 -5.45 -9.42 -9.15
C ARG A 113 -5.54 -8.51 -7.93
N GLU A 114 -6.31 -7.43 -7.99
CA GLU A 114 -6.53 -6.55 -6.83
C GLU A 114 -7.30 -7.26 -5.72
N LEU A 115 -8.35 -8.01 -6.07
CA LEU A 115 -9.10 -8.84 -5.10
C LEU A 115 -8.22 -9.91 -4.44
N ASP A 116 -7.39 -10.59 -5.23
CA ASP A 116 -6.47 -11.59 -4.73
C ASP A 116 -5.36 -10.98 -3.86
N ALA A 117 -4.90 -9.78 -4.21
CA ALA A 117 -3.93 -9.03 -3.42
C ALA A 117 -4.51 -8.62 -2.05
N ASN A 118 -5.77 -8.18 -2.00
CA ASN A 118 -6.46 -7.86 -0.75
C ASN A 118 -6.50 -9.08 0.20
N ALA A 119 -6.91 -10.24 -0.31
CA ALA A 119 -6.99 -11.46 0.48
C ALA A 119 -5.61 -11.97 0.93
N LYS A 120 -4.62 -11.93 0.03
CA LYS A 120 -3.24 -12.31 0.35
C LYS A 120 -2.59 -11.33 1.32
N GLY A 121 -2.98 -10.06 1.31
CA GLY A 121 -2.57 -9.05 2.28
C GLY A 121 -2.91 -9.46 3.72
N VAL A 122 -4.11 -10.01 3.95
CA VAL A 122 -4.50 -10.56 5.26
C VAL A 122 -3.57 -11.69 5.69
N GLU A 123 -3.23 -12.61 4.78
CA GLU A 123 -2.28 -13.70 5.07
C GLU A 123 -0.87 -13.16 5.40
N ILE A 124 -0.39 -12.16 4.65
CA ILE A 124 0.91 -11.52 4.90
C ILE A 124 0.93 -10.84 6.27
N LEU A 125 -0.10 -10.08 6.63
CA LEU A 125 -0.21 -9.46 7.95
C LEU A 125 -0.25 -10.52 9.06
N THR A 126 -0.94 -11.63 8.84
CA THR A 126 -1.03 -12.71 9.81
C THR A 126 0.33 -13.41 10.00
N ARG A 127 0.94 -13.86 8.90
CA ARG A 127 2.11 -14.75 8.94
C ARG A 127 3.44 -14.00 9.04
N ALA A 128 3.57 -12.83 8.42
CA ALA A 128 4.81 -12.05 8.39
C ALA A 128 4.80 -10.87 9.36
N ALA A 129 3.65 -10.24 9.62
CA ALA A 129 3.54 -9.17 10.62
C ALA A 129 3.11 -9.66 12.02
N GLY A 130 2.67 -10.91 12.15
CA GLY A 130 2.28 -11.52 13.42
C GLY A 130 0.93 -11.05 13.96
N PHE A 131 0.06 -10.52 13.09
CA PHE A 131 -1.29 -10.16 13.50
C PHE A 131 -2.14 -11.41 13.71
N SER A 132 -3.19 -11.32 14.54
CA SER A 132 -4.28 -12.30 14.46
C SER A 132 -5.03 -12.11 13.14
N GLU A 133 -5.64 -13.17 12.61
CA GLU A 133 -6.42 -13.11 11.37
C GLU A 133 -7.53 -12.04 11.46
N ALA A 134 -8.24 -11.96 12.59
CA ALA A 134 -9.24 -10.92 12.84
C ALA A 134 -8.67 -9.50 12.75
N ARG A 135 -7.48 -9.25 13.31
CA ARG A 135 -6.81 -7.95 13.24
C ARG A 135 -6.33 -7.64 11.82
N ALA A 136 -5.76 -8.63 11.13
CA ALA A 136 -5.31 -8.49 9.75
C ALA A 136 -6.47 -8.17 8.80
N LEU A 137 -7.57 -8.90 8.93
CA LEU A 137 -8.80 -8.66 8.16
C LEU A 137 -9.38 -7.28 8.44
N ARG A 138 -9.44 -6.87 9.72
CA ARG A 138 -9.89 -5.53 10.11
C ARG A 138 -9.01 -4.43 9.52
N ALA A 139 -7.69 -4.60 9.51
CA ALA A 139 -6.76 -3.63 8.93
C ALA A 139 -6.97 -3.44 7.42
N MET A 140 -7.15 -4.54 6.67
CA MET A 140 -7.47 -4.48 5.23
C MET A 140 -8.84 -3.84 4.98
N TYR A 141 -9.85 -4.20 5.79
CA TYR A 141 -11.17 -3.56 5.74
C TYR A 141 -11.10 -2.05 5.97
N ASP A 142 -10.43 -1.61 7.04
CA ASP A 142 -10.33 -0.19 7.41
C ASP A 142 -9.63 0.63 6.32
N TYR A 143 -8.64 0.04 5.64
CA TYR A 143 -8.01 0.66 4.48
C TYR A 143 -9.01 0.85 3.33
N LEU A 144 -9.72 -0.20 2.90
CA LEU A 144 -10.70 -0.11 1.80
C LEU A 144 -11.85 0.85 2.15
N ALA A 145 -12.33 0.82 3.40
CA ALA A 145 -13.34 1.77 3.88
C ALA A 145 -12.81 3.21 3.89
N GLY A 146 -11.54 3.41 4.21
CA GLY A 146 -10.85 4.70 4.09
C GLY A 146 -10.77 5.21 2.64
N VAL A 147 -10.56 4.30 1.67
CA VAL A 147 -10.59 4.63 0.24
C VAL A 147 -12.00 5.04 -0.19
N GLN A 148 -13.05 4.33 0.26
CA GLN A 148 -14.44 4.74 0.01
C GLN A 148 -14.70 6.16 0.53
N TRP A 149 -14.36 6.42 1.79
CA TRP A 149 -14.53 7.74 2.40
C TRP A 149 -13.80 8.84 1.61
N ALA A 150 -12.60 8.54 1.11
CA ALA A 150 -11.83 9.48 0.30
C ALA A 150 -12.50 9.78 -1.05
N LEU A 151 -13.10 8.78 -1.72
CA LEU A 151 -13.82 8.97 -2.98
C LEU A 151 -15.07 9.83 -2.80
N ASP A 152 -15.81 9.61 -1.71
CA ASP A 152 -17.02 10.40 -1.40
C ASP A 152 -16.69 11.89 -1.27
N ARG A 153 -15.48 12.21 -0.79
CA ARG A 153 -14.99 13.58 -0.61
C ARG A 153 -14.23 14.13 -1.82
N TYR A 154 -13.61 13.24 -2.60
CA TYR A 154 -12.78 13.56 -3.75
C TYR A 154 -13.12 12.63 -4.93
N PRO A 155 -14.26 12.84 -5.61
CA PRO A 155 -14.78 11.90 -6.62
C PRO A 155 -13.94 11.77 -7.89
N ARG A 156 -12.85 12.54 -8.01
CA ARG A 156 -11.88 12.46 -9.11
C ARG A 156 -10.63 11.65 -8.76
N LEU A 157 -10.57 11.03 -7.58
CA LEU A 157 -9.51 10.08 -7.26
C LEU A 157 -9.54 8.93 -8.27
N ASN A 158 -8.39 8.63 -8.84
CA ASN A 158 -8.27 7.62 -9.87
C ASN A 158 -8.07 6.24 -9.23
N LEU A 159 -9.07 5.37 -9.36
CA LEU A 159 -9.00 3.96 -8.97
C LEU A 159 -8.76 3.01 -10.14
N ARG A 160 -8.10 3.47 -11.21
CA ARG A 160 -7.94 2.67 -12.43
C ARG A 160 -7.45 1.25 -12.14
N GLY A 161 -8.22 0.26 -12.58
CA GLY A 161 -7.94 -1.17 -12.40
C GLY A 161 -8.59 -1.78 -11.15
N HIS A 162 -8.98 -0.99 -10.16
CA HIS A 162 -9.71 -1.46 -8.98
C HIS A 162 -11.21 -1.54 -9.24
N LYS A 163 -11.90 -2.41 -8.49
CA LYS A 163 -13.35 -2.34 -8.39
C LYS A 163 -13.74 -1.15 -7.50
N SER A 164 -15.05 -0.91 -7.34
CA SER A 164 -15.47 0.01 -6.27
C SER A 164 -15.02 -0.54 -4.91
N PRO A 165 -14.66 0.31 -3.93
CA PRO A 165 -14.21 -0.17 -2.62
C PRO A 165 -15.23 -1.07 -1.93
N CYS A 166 -16.53 -0.81 -2.09
CA CYS A 166 -17.56 -1.67 -1.53
C CYS A 166 -17.59 -3.08 -2.16
N GLU A 167 -17.33 -3.20 -3.47
CA GLU A 167 -17.20 -4.51 -4.12
C GLU A 167 -15.96 -5.26 -3.61
N GLU A 168 -14.83 -4.57 -3.43
CA GLU A 168 -13.61 -5.19 -2.89
C GLU A 168 -13.77 -5.61 -1.42
N ILE A 169 -14.49 -4.81 -0.60
CA ILE A 169 -14.85 -5.18 0.77
C ILE A 169 -15.73 -6.43 0.78
N ALA A 170 -16.75 -6.48 -0.07
CA ALA A 170 -17.66 -7.63 -0.12
C ALA A 170 -16.90 -8.93 -0.49
N ASP A 171 -16.02 -8.87 -1.49
CA ASP A 171 -15.16 -10.00 -1.87
C ASP A 171 -14.20 -10.39 -0.74
N LEU A 172 -13.52 -9.40 -0.12
CA LEU A 172 -12.62 -9.64 0.99
C LEU A 172 -13.33 -10.38 2.13
N LEU A 173 -14.48 -9.89 2.58
CA LEU A 173 -15.21 -10.50 3.71
C LEU A 173 -15.77 -11.89 3.36
N ALA A 174 -16.17 -12.11 2.09
CA ALA A 174 -16.62 -13.41 1.62
C ALA A 174 -15.52 -14.49 1.69
N ARG A 175 -14.24 -14.11 1.55
CA ARG A 175 -13.09 -15.02 1.60
C ARG A 175 -12.69 -15.46 3.01
N PHE A 176 -13.19 -14.81 4.06
CA PHE A 176 -12.89 -15.13 5.47
C PHE A 176 -14.16 -15.49 6.28
N PRO A 177 -14.90 -16.55 5.90
CA PRO A 177 -16.18 -16.89 6.53
C PRO A 177 -16.06 -17.29 8.01
N GLN A 178 -14.89 -17.72 8.47
CA GLN A 178 -14.65 -18.02 9.89
C GLN A 178 -14.70 -16.76 10.76
N GLN A 179 -14.47 -15.58 10.17
CA GLN A 179 -14.54 -14.30 10.86
C GLN A 179 -15.93 -13.65 10.78
N ARG A 180 -16.94 -14.33 10.24
CA ARG A 180 -18.29 -13.76 9.99
C ARG A 180 -18.92 -13.12 11.21
N ALA A 181 -18.74 -13.68 12.41
CA ALA A 181 -19.30 -13.06 13.63
C ALA A 181 -18.72 -11.67 13.91
N LEU A 182 -17.44 -11.46 13.58
CA LEU A 182 -16.73 -10.20 13.72
C LEU A 182 -16.96 -9.26 12.53
N THR A 183 -17.18 -9.81 11.33
CA THR A 183 -17.35 -9.04 10.09
C THR A 183 -18.80 -8.78 9.71
N ALA A 184 -19.79 -9.43 10.35
CA ALA A 184 -21.22 -9.15 10.14
C ALA A 184 -21.63 -7.67 10.27
N PRO A 185 -21.07 -6.85 11.20
CA PRO A 185 -21.36 -5.42 11.24
C PRO A 185 -20.54 -4.62 10.23
N LEU A 186 -19.55 -5.25 9.58
CA LEU A 186 -18.69 -4.65 8.57
C LEU A 186 -19.35 -4.91 7.21
N GLU A 187 -20.25 -4.04 6.82
CA GLU A 187 -20.61 -3.91 5.42
C GLU A 187 -20.18 -2.52 4.97
N CYS A 188 -19.95 -2.36 3.66
CA CYS A 188 -19.77 -1.04 3.10
C CYS A 188 -21.12 -0.31 3.13
N ALA A 189 -21.51 0.17 4.31
CA ALA A 189 -22.65 1.04 4.45
C ALA A 189 -22.24 2.39 3.82
N PRO A 190 -23.07 2.99 2.95
CA PRO A 190 -22.92 4.41 2.70
C PRO A 190 -22.93 5.11 4.07
N VAL A 191 -22.00 6.03 4.30
CA VAL A 191 -22.05 6.85 5.51
C VAL A 191 -23.41 7.54 5.53
N ASP A 192 -24.28 7.12 6.44
CA ASP A 192 -25.48 7.89 6.77
C ASP A 192 -24.99 9.28 7.17
N PHE A 193 -25.21 10.26 6.28
CA PHE A 193 -25.04 11.66 6.62
C PHE A 193 -26.04 11.98 7.74
N VAL A 194 -25.62 11.84 8.99
CA VAL A 194 -26.24 12.57 10.09
C VAL A 194 -25.79 14.02 9.93
N GLY A 195 -26.69 14.81 9.33
CA GLY A 195 -26.45 16.20 9.01
C GLY A 195 -26.15 17.09 10.22
N GLY A 196 -25.52 18.21 9.89
CA GLY A 196 -25.35 19.41 10.71
C GLY A 196 -24.91 20.56 9.81
#